data_AF-A0A368JVS4-F1
#
_entry.id   AF-A0A368JVS4-F1
#
_cell.length_a   1.000
_cell.length_b   1.000
_cell.length_c   1.000
_cell.angle_alpha   90.00
_cell.angle_beta   90.00
_cell.angle_gamma   90.00
#
_symmetry.space_group_name_H-M   'P 1'
#
loop_
_entity.id
_entity.type
_entity.pdbx_description
1 polymer ?
#
loop_
_entity_poly.entity_id
_entity_poly.type
_entity_poly.pdbx_seq_one_letter_code
_entity_poly.pdbx_strand_id
1 'polypeptide(L)'
;QDCKCPHCGTASRRVHSRYARTIADLPCAGRRIELHLTVRRFFCSAAHCRRKIFAERFGDGVVRPMARRTARLDCLVRYLALALG
;
A
#
# COMPACT_ATOMS: atom_id res chain seq x y z
N GLN A 1 9.69 -7.94 -12.29
CA GLN A 1 8.97 -8.21 -11.02
C GLN A 1 7.49 -8.37 -11.30
N ASP A 2 6.89 -9.45 -10.83
CA ASP A 2 5.47 -9.77 -10.94
C ASP A 2 4.72 -9.42 -9.64
N CYS A 3 3.38 -9.38 -9.71
CA CYS A 3 2.52 -9.15 -8.55
C CYS A 3 1.32 -10.11 -8.60
N LYS A 4 0.91 -10.66 -7.45
CA LYS A 4 -0.24 -11.56 -7.36
C LYS A 4 -1.54 -10.78 -7.20
N CYS A 5 -2.55 -11.13 -7.99
CA CYS A 5 -3.89 -10.58 -7.84
C CYS A 5 -4.41 -10.90 -6.42
N PRO A 6 -4.82 -9.91 -5.63
CA PRO A 6 -5.26 -10.15 -4.26
C PRO A 6 -6.63 -10.86 -4.17
N HIS A 7 -7.33 -11.02 -5.29
CA HIS A 7 -8.63 -11.70 -5.32
C HIS A 7 -8.51 -13.18 -5.72
N CYS A 8 -7.60 -13.54 -6.61
CA CYS A 8 -7.48 -14.91 -7.15
C CYS A 8 -6.08 -15.50 -7.07
N GLY A 9 -5.08 -14.77 -6.55
CA GLY A 9 -3.70 -15.24 -6.40
C GLY A 9 -2.87 -15.30 -7.68
N THR A 10 -3.49 -15.17 -8.86
CA THR A 10 -2.79 -15.24 -10.16
C THR A 10 -1.70 -14.17 -10.26
N ALA A 11 -0.47 -14.60 -10.54
CA ALA A 11 0.65 -13.69 -10.80
C ALA A 11 0.45 -12.95 -12.12
N SER A 12 0.77 -11.66 -12.13
CA SER A 12 0.74 -10.83 -13.33
C SER A 12 2.01 -10.00 -13.45
N ARG A 13 2.51 -9.89 -14.69
CA ARG A 13 3.60 -9.00 -15.08
C ARG A 13 3.11 -7.80 -15.89
N ARG A 14 1.85 -7.81 -16.33
CA ARG A 14 1.31 -6.82 -17.26
C ARG A 14 0.83 -5.57 -16.50
N VAL A 15 1.63 -4.51 -16.57
CA VAL A 15 1.30 -3.21 -15.96
C VAL A 15 0.26 -2.48 -16.82
N HIS A 16 -0.81 -2.02 -16.18
CA HIS A 16 -1.85 -1.17 -16.77
C HIS A 16 -1.46 0.31 -16.69
N SER A 17 -1.08 0.78 -15.50
CA SER A 17 -0.64 2.15 -15.31
C SER A 17 0.19 2.28 -14.03
N ARG A 18 0.73 3.47 -13.78
CA ARG A 18 1.37 3.85 -12.52
C ARG A 18 0.67 5.06 -11.93
N TYR A 19 0.71 5.21 -10.62
CA TYR A 19 0.24 6.41 -9.93
C TYR A 19 1.11 6.70 -8.71
N ALA A 20 1.26 7.97 -8.35
CA ALA A 20 2.02 8.39 -7.20
C ALA A 20 1.16 8.37 -5.92
N ARG A 21 1.78 8.08 -4.78
CA ARG A 21 1.22 8.27 -3.44
C ARG A 21 2.28 8.89 -2.53
N THR A 22 1.84 9.85 -1.72
CA THR A 22 2.62 10.36 -0.60
C THR A 22 2.09 9.75 0.69
N ILE A 23 2.97 9.11 1.46
CA ILE A 23 2.62 8.41 2.70
C ILE A 23 3.39 9.03 3.85
N ALA A 24 2.69 9.48 4.89
CA ALA A 24 3.35 9.99 6.09
C ALA A 24 4.00 8.85 6.89
N ASP A 25 5.19 9.09 7.42
CA ASP A 25 5.93 8.13 8.23
C ASP A 25 6.33 8.72 9.59
N LEU A 26 6.91 7.91 10.47
CA LEU A 26 7.41 8.36 11.77
C LEU A 26 8.35 9.57 11.60
N PRO A 27 8.14 10.65 12.37
CA PRO A 27 9.07 11.76 12.41
C PRO A 27 10.47 11.28 12.79
N CYS A 28 11.49 11.94 12.23
CA CYS A 28 12.88 11.69 12.57
C CYS A 28 13.54 13.02 12.90
N ALA A 29 14.24 13.10 14.04
CA ALA A 29 14.88 14.31 14.54
C ALA A 29 13.95 15.55 14.56
N GLY A 30 12.69 15.34 14.99
CA GLY A 30 11.68 16.41 15.04
C GLY A 30 11.13 16.87 13.68
N ARG A 31 11.51 16.21 12.57
CA ARG A 31 11.06 16.57 11.22
C ARG A 31 10.05 15.56 10.70
N ARG A 32 9.04 16.06 9.96
CA ARG A 32 8.09 15.22 9.22
C ARG A 32 8.81 14.43 8.14
N ILE A 33 8.51 13.14 8.05
CA ILE A 33 9.03 12.24 7.01
C ILE A 33 7.88 11.77 6.12
N GLU A 34 8.13 11.71 4.82
CA GLU A 34 7.18 11.22 3.82
C GLU A 34 7.85 10.22 2.89
N LEU A 35 7.10 9.19 2.52
CA LEU A 35 7.48 8.22 1.49
C LEU A 35 6.73 8.57 0.19
N HIS A 36 7.49 8.78 -0.89
CA HIS A 36 6.95 8.99 -2.23
C HIS A 36 6.95 7.66 -2.99
N LEU A 37 5.79 7.03 -3.08
CA LEU A 37 5.62 5.73 -3.72
C LEU A 37 5.11 5.90 -5.14
N THR A 38 5.76 5.21 -6.09
CA THR A 38 5.20 4.97 -7.42
C THR A 38 4.54 3.61 -7.44
N VAL A 39 3.21 3.57 -7.45
CA VAL A 39 2.42 2.34 -7.37
C VAL A 39 1.98 1.89 -8.76
N ARG A 40 2.28 0.65 -9.11
CA ARG A 40 1.83 -0.02 -10.32
C ARG A 40 0.43 -0.59 -10.14
N ARG A 41 -0.40 -0.41 -11.17
CA ARG A 41 -1.61 -1.21 -11.39
C ARG A 41 -1.31 -2.29 -12.42
N PHE A 42 -1.74 -3.51 -12.17
CA PHE A 42 -1.57 -4.67 -13.02
C PHE A 42 -2.92 -5.14 -13.57
N PHE A 43 -2.90 -5.76 -14.74
CA PHE A 43 -4.04 -6.52 -15.26
C PHE A 43 -4.04 -7.94 -14.69
N CYS A 44 -5.20 -8.44 -14.26
CA CYS A 44 -5.40 -9.85 -13.94
C CYS A 44 -5.81 -10.61 -15.22
N SER A 45 -5.04 -11.62 -15.60
CA SER A 45 -5.32 -12.47 -16.77
C SER A 45 -6.28 -13.63 -16.48
N ALA A 46 -6.62 -13.89 -15.22
CA ALA A 46 -7.53 -14.99 -14.88
C ALA A 46 -8.95 -14.71 -15.38
N ALA A 47 -9.46 -15.60 -16.23
CA ALA A 47 -10.80 -15.48 -16.83
C ALA A 47 -11.90 -15.39 -15.76
N HIS A 48 -11.86 -16.30 -14.77
CA HIS A 48 -12.82 -16.39 -13.66
C HIS A 48 -12.73 -15.24 -12.64
N CYS A 49 -11.64 -14.45 -12.65
CA CYS A 49 -11.45 -13.40 -11.66
C CYS A 49 -12.29 -12.17 -12.01
N ARG A 50 -13.19 -11.77 -11.09
CA ARG A 50 -14.00 -10.54 -11.23
C ARG A 50 -13.13 -9.27 -11.21
N ARG A 51 -12.00 -9.30 -10.48
CA ARG A 51 -11.03 -8.21 -10.45
C ARG A 51 -10.14 -8.25 -11.70
N LYS A 52 -10.30 -7.32 -12.64
CA LYS A 52 -9.46 -7.22 -13.86
C LYS A 52 -8.24 -6.32 -13.71
N ILE A 53 -8.28 -5.34 -12.81
CA ILE A 53 -7.15 -4.46 -12.49
C ILE A 53 -6.93 -4.44 -10.98
N PHE A 54 -5.68 -4.52 -10.55
CA PHE A 54 -5.31 -4.41 -9.13
C PHE A 54 -4.00 -3.63 -8.95
N ALA A 55 -3.88 -2.92 -7.84
CA ALA A 55 -2.63 -2.25 -7.47
C ALA A 55 -1.66 -3.23 -6.79
N GLU A 56 -0.36 -3.02 -6.96
CA GLU A 56 0.64 -3.73 -6.15
C GLU A 56 0.49 -3.41 -4.66
N ARG A 57 0.88 -4.39 -3.83
CA ARG A 57 0.86 -4.28 -2.37
C ARG A 57 2.30 -4.20 -1.86
N PHE A 58 2.51 -3.35 -0.86
CA PHE A 58 3.81 -3.12 -0.22
C PHE A 58 3.96 -3.87 1.11
N GLY A 59 3.08 -4.83 1.39
CA GLY A 59 2.99 -5.51 2.68
C GLY A 59 2.16 -4.72 3.69
N ASP A 60 1.27 -5.41 4.41
CA ASP A 60 0.36 -4.79 5.37
C ASP A 60 1.09 -4.21 6.59
N GLY A 61 2.29 -4.71 6.90
CA GLY A 61 3.19 -4.17 7.93
C GLY A 61 3.96 -2.91 7.52
N VAL A 62 3.88 -2.48 6.25
CA VAL A 62 4.57 -1.27 5.75
C VAL A 62 3.55 -0.21 5.35
N VAL A 63 2.77 -0.47 4.30
CA VAL A 63 1.71 0.44 3.83
C VAL A 63 0.51 -0.39 3.38
N ARG A 64 -0.55 -0.36 4.19
CA ARG A 64 -1.84 -0.98 3.85
C ARG A 64 -2.46 -0.34 2.59
N PRO A 65 -3.32 -1.06 1.85
CA PRO A 65 -4.10 -0.48 0.76
C PRO A 65 -4.82 0.80 1.23
N MET A 66 -4.76 1.85 0.41
CA MET A 66 -5.42 3.15 0.65
C MET A 66 -4.95 3.93 1.90
N ALA A 67 -4.05 3.38 2.72
CA ALA A 67 -3.52 4.07 3.90
C ALA A 67 -2.79 5.38 3.52
N ARG A 68 -2.90 6.40 4.37
CA ARG A 68 -2.15 7.67 4.23
C ARG A 68 -0.92 7.74 5.13
N ARG A 69 -0.74 6.74 6.00
CA ARG A 69 0.34 6.61 6.97
C ARG A 69 0.97 5.23 6.84
N THR A 70 2.26 5.12 7.16
CA THR A 70 2.89 3.81 7.36
C THR A 70 2.22 3.07 8.52
N ALA A 71 2.27 1.74 8.50
CA ALA A 71 1.67 0.93 9.57
C ALA A 71 2.26 1.24 10.94
N ARG A 72 3.57 1.55 11.01
CA ARG A 72 4.23 1.96 12.25
C ARG A 72 3.73 3.30 12.79
N LEU A 73 3.51 4.29 11.93
CA LEU A 73 2.93 5.58 12.36
C LEU A 73 1.48 5.41 12.81
N ASP A 74 0.70 4.63 12.07
CA ASP A 74 -0.68 4.33 12.46
C ASP A 74 -0.76 3.65 13.83
N CYS A 75 0.13 2.69 14.09
CA CYS A 75 0.21 2.01 15.38
C CYS A 75 0.50 2.98 16.53
N LEU A 76 1.49 3.86 16.36
CA LEU A 76 1.88 4.85 17.37
C LEU A 76 0.77 5.87 17.63
N VAL A 77 0.13 6.39 16.59
CA VAL A 77 -1.00 7.33 16.72
C VAL A 77 -2.16 6.67 17.47
N ARG A 78 -2.50 5.42 17.13
CA ARG A 78 -3.54 4.67 17.82
C ARG A 78 -3.20 4.42 19.29
N TYR A 79 -1.97 4.03 19.59
CA TYR A 79 -1.53 3.81 20.96
C TYR A 79 -1.66 5.08 21.80
N LEU A 80 -1.19 6.22 21.29
CA LEU A 80 -1.32 7.51 21.98
C LEU A 80 -2.79 7.91 22.17
N ALA A 81 -3.63 7.70 21.15
CA ALA A 81 -5.06 7.98 21.25
C ALA A 81 -5.75 7.15 22.34
N LEU A 82 -5.35 5.89 22.53
CA LEU A 82 -5.88 5.03 23.60
C LEU A 82 -5.33 5.39 24.99
N ALA A 83 -4.09 5.89 25.07
CA ALA A 83 -3.47 6.24 26.34
C ALA A 83 -3.89 7.62 26.87
N LEU A 84 -4.32 8.52 25.99
CA LEU A 84 -4.59 9.94 26.31
C LEU A 84 -6.04 10.36 26.09
N GLY A 85 -6.89 9.48 25.54
CA GLY A 85 -8.32 9.73 25.29
C GLY A 85 -9.20 9.07 26.34
#